data_AF-A0A7W9JDP5-F1
#
_entry.id   AF-A0A7W9JDP5-F1
#
_cell.length_a   1.000
_cell.length_b   1.000
_cell.length_c   1.000
_cell.angle_alpha   90.00
_cell.angle_beta   90.00
_cell.angle_gamma   90.00
#
_symmetry.space_group_name_H-M   'P 1'
#
loop_
_entity.id
_entity.type
_entity.pdbx_description
1 polymer ?
#
loop_
_entity_poly.entity_id
_entity_poly.type
_entity_poly.pdbx_seq_one_letter_code
_entity_poly.pdbx_strand_id
1 'polypeptide(L)'
;MRTTYRMRAGRFLGVPAAGLILLGVAAIAWAVGLPDAVVGVFLVLGGLVALAGLWILLRPPALLKLGKDQIEVRGVKTDWTDVTEVGRVETTHGEAVVLRTKHKDGSILIPVRWLPPGRDEQLATDLRERLNAAHGYTIWDGTAGEDADRAE
;
A
#
# COMPACT_ATOMS: atom_id res chain seq x y z
N MET A 1 3.27 -18.16 -11.54
CA MET A 1 2.25 -17.12 -11.79
C MET A 1 2.48 -15.93 -10.87
N ARG A 2 2.38 -14.69 -11.35
CA ARG A 2 2.64 -13.47 -10.56
C ARG A 2 1.31 -12.88 -10.08
N THR A 3 1.02 -12.94 -8.78
CA THR A 3 -0.22 -12.35 -8.22
C THR A 3 0.09 -10.91 -7.79
N THR A 4 -0.71 -9.93 -8.24
CA THR A 4 -0.53 -8.52 -7.84
C THR A 4 -1.73 -8.05 -7.05
N TYR A 5 -1.50 -7.61 -5.82
CA TYR A 5 -2.50 -6.96 -4.98
C TYR A 5 -2.34 -5.45 -5.09
N ARG A 6 -3.43 -4.77 -5.42
CA ARG A 6 -3.48 -3.31 -5.55
C ARG A 6 -4.18 -2.69 -4.36
N MET A 7 -3.81 -1.45 -4.06
CA MET A 7 -4.48 -0.67 -3.03
C MET A 7 -5.95 -0.43 -3.37
N ARG A 8 -6.80 -0.29 -2.35
CA ARG A 8 -8.20 0.10 -2.50
C ARG A 8 -8.29 1.50 -3.12
N ALA A 9 -8.96 1.61 -4.27
CA ALA A 9 -9.18 2.87 -4.98
C ALA A 9 -9.86 3.95 -4.10
N GLY A 10 -10.69 3.51 -3.15
CA GLY A 10 -11.35 4.32 -2.11
C GLY A 10 -10.43 5.30 -1.37
N ARG A 11 -9.16 4.92 -1.16
CA ARG A 11 -8.17 5.76 -0.47
C ARG A 11 -7.78 7.01 -1.26
N PHE A 12 -7.94 6.98 -2.59
CA PHE A 12 -7.46 8.02 -3.48
C PHE A 12 -8.57 8.99 -3.91
N LEU A 13 -9.81 8.83 -3.45
CA LEU A 13 -10.91 9.76 -3.74
C LEU A 13 -10.65 11.19 -3.26
N GLY A 14 -9.79 11.38 -2.26
CA GLY A 14 -9.40 12.72 -1.80
C GLY A 14 -8.62 13.52 -2.87
N VAL A 15 -7.89 12.84 -3.77
CA VAL A 15 -7.07 13.49 -4.80
C VAL A 15 -7.92 14.19 -5.87
N PRO A 16 -8.89 13.54 -6.55
CA PRO A 16 -9.76 14.25 -7.49
C PRO A 16 -10.67 15.26 -6.77
N ALA A 17 -11.08 15.00 -5.52
CA ALA A 17 -11.86 15.96 -4.74
C ALA A 17 -11.09 17.27 -4.52
N ALA A 18 -9.79 17.20 -4.17
CA ALA A 18 -8.94 18.38 -4.05
C ALA A 18 -8.80 19.13 -5.39
N GLY A 19 -8.67 18.39 -6.51
CA GLY A 19 -8.65 18.99 -7.84
C GLY A 19 -9.95 19.74 -8.16
N LEU A 20 -11.11 19.15 -7.87
CA LEU A 20 -12.42 19.78 -8.06
C LEU A 20 -12.60 21.02 -7.16
N ILE A 21 -12.10 20.98 -5.92
CA ILE A 21 -12.12 22.14 -5.02
C ILE A 21 -11.30 23.29 -5.62
N LEU A 22 -10.10 23.01 -6.14
CA LEU A 22 -9.26 24.03 -6.79
C LEU A 22 -9.93 24.64 -8.03
N LEU A 23 -10.62 23.81 -8.82
CA LEU A 23 -11.42 24.29 -9.96
C LEU A 23 -12.60 25.16 -9.48
N GLY A 24 -13.23 24.80 -8.37
CA GLY A 24 -14.25 25.62 -7.72
C GLY A 24 -13.71 26.98 -7.26
N VAL A 25 -12.52 27.01 -6.66
CA VAL A 25 -11.85 28.27 -6.28
C VAL A 25 -11.54 29.12 -7.52
N ALA A 26 -11.10 28.49 -8.62
CA ALA A 26 -10.87 29.21 -9.87
C ALA A 26 -12.14 29.88 -10.41
N ALA A 27 -13.27 29.17 -10.38
CA ALA A 27 -14.56 29.70 -10.82
C ALA A 27 -15.02 30.89 -9.95
N ILE A 28 -14.83 30.80 -8.63
CA ILE A 28 -15.13 31.90 -7.71
C ILE A 28 -14.21 33.10 -7.97
N ALA A 29 -12.90 32.86 -8.13
CA ALA A 29 -11.94 33.92 -8.39
C ALA A 29 -12.25 34.67 -9.70
N TRP A 30 -12.65 33.93 -10.73
CA TRP A 30 -13.12 34.51 -11.99
C TRP A 30 -14.39 35.33 -11.80
N ALA A 31 -15.37 34.84 -11.05
CA ALA A 31 -16.62 35.54 -10.78
C ALA A 31 -16.43 36.84 -9.98
N VAL A 32 -15.41 36.91 -9.12
CA VAL A 32 -15.06 38.10 -8.32
C VAL A 32 -14.17 39.08 -9.11
N GLY A 33 -13.76 38.73 -10.34
CA GLY A 33 -12.97 39.59 -11.21
C GLY A 33 -11.48 39.66 -10.85
N LEU A 34 -10.92 38.60 -10.26
CA LEU A 34 -9.47 38.51 -10.08
C LEU A 34 -8.73 38.46 -11.43
N PRO A 35 -7.44 38.84 -11.45
CA PRO A 35 -6.63 38.77 -12.66
C PRO A 35 -6.63 37.37 -13.29
N ASP A 36 -6.72 37.31 -14.62
CA ASP A 36 -6.76 36.04 -15.38
C ASP A 36 -5.56 35.14 -15.08
N ALA A 37 -4.40 35.71 -14.78
CA ALA A 37 -3.21 34.97 -14.37
C ALA A 37 -3.45 34.13 -13.11
N VAL A 38 -4.18 34.67 -12.12
CA VAL A 38 -4.51 33.98 -10.87
C VAL A 38 -5.49 32.84 -11.16
N VAL A 39 -6.55 33.13 -11.92
CA VAL A 39 -7.54 32.13 -12.34
C VAL A 39 -6.88 30.99 -13.12
N GLY A 40 -5.98 31.32 -14.03
CA GLY A 40 -5.23 30.36 -14.83
C GLY A 40 -4.39 29.39 -14.00
N VAL A 41 -3.72 29.88 -12.95
CA VAL A 41 -2.95 29.01 -12.04
C VAL A 41 -3.87 27.98 -11.38
N PHE A 42 -5.00 28.41 -10.82
CA PHE A 42 -5.93 27.49 -10.17
C PHE A 42 -6.60 26.51 -11.15
N LEU A 43 -6.91 26.95 -12.37
CA LEU A 43 -7.45 26.08 -13.42
C LEU A 43 -6.45 25.00 -13.82
N VAL A 44 -5.19 25.38 -14.09
CA VAL A 44 -4.15 24.43 -14.48
C VAL A 44 -3.84 23.46 -13.34
N LEU A 45 -3.66 23.97 -12.12
CA LEU A 45 -3.32 23.14 -10.97
C LEU A 45 -4.48 22.23 -10.57
N GLY A 46 -5.71 22.76 -10.53
CA GLY A 46 -6.91 21.97 -10.25
C GLY A 46 -7.17 20.90 -11.31
N GLY A 47 -7.00 21.24 -12.59
CA GLY A 47 -7.12 20.30 -13.71
C GLY A 47 -6.09 19.17 -13.64
N LEU A 48 -4.82 19.50 -13.41
CA LEU A 48 -3.75 18.50 -13.27
C LEU A 48 -3.98 17.58 -12.07
N VAL A 49 -4.38 18.13 -10.92
CA VAL A 49 -4.66 17.34 -9.71
C VAL A 49 -5.88 16.43 -9.92
N ALA A 50 -6.94 16.93 -10.55
CA ALA A 50 -8.13 16.15 -10.87
C ALA A 50 -7.80 14.99 -11.83
N LEU A 51 -7.04 15.26 -12.90
CA LEU A 51 -6.59 14.26 -13.86
C LEU A 51 -5.67 13.21 -13.22
N ALA A 52 -4.71 13.64 -12.40
CA ALA A 52 -3.83 12.72 -11.66
C ALA A 52 -4.63 11.85 -10.68
N GLY A 53 -5.58 12.44 -9.96
CA GLY A 53 -6.49 11.70 -9.07
C GLY A 53 -7.30 10.65 -9.81
N LEU A 54 -7.90 11.03 -10.94
CA LEU A 54 -8.66 10.13 -11.80
C LEU A 54 -7.79 8.99 -12.36
N TRP A 55 -6.56 9.30 -12.78
CA TRP A 55 -5.60 8.29 -13.24
C TRP A 55 -5.29 7.25 -12.14
N ILE A 56 -5.07 7.69 -10.90
CA ILE A 56 -4.82 6.81 -9.77
C ILE A 56 -6.05 5.95 -9.44
N LEU A 57 -7.26 6.48 -9.60
CA LEU A 57 -8.50 5.71 -9.45
C LEU A 57 -8.65 4.63 -10.52
N LEU A 58 -8.32 4.94 -11.79
CA LEU A 58 -8.36 3.97 -12.89
C LEU A 58 -7.25 2.92 -12.79
N ARG A 59 -6.07 3.29 -12.31
CA ARG A 59 -4.94 2.38 -12.07
C ARG A 59 -4.43 2.54 -10.63
N PRO A 60 -5.07 1.86 -9.67
CA PRO A 60 -4.62 1.89 -8.29
C PRO A 60 -3.20 1.32 -8.18
N PRO A 61 -2.32 1.92 -7.37
CA PRO A 61 -0.95 1.47 -7.22
C PRO A 61 -0.88 0.05 -6.64
N ALA A 62 0.14 -0.69 -7.06
CA ALA A 62 0.41 -2.03 -6.54
C ALA A 62 0.92 -1.91 -5.09
N LEU A 63 0.22 -2.56 -4.16
CA LEU A 63 0.66 -2.69 -2.77
C LEU A 63 1.71 -3.79 -2.66
N LEU A 64 1.44 -4.91 -3.33
CA LEU A 64 2.18 -6.15 -3.17
C LEU A 64 2.18 -6.91 -4.49
N LYS A 65 3.33 -7.48 -4.88
CA LYS A 65 3.42 -8.46 -5.95
C LYS A 65 4.06 -9.74 -5.41
N LEU A 66 3.32 -10.83 -5.50
CA LEU A 66 3.82 -12.17 -5.20
C LEU A 66 4.40 -12.77 -6.47
N GLY A 67 5.73 -12.81 -6.55
CA GLY A 67 6.50 -13.55 -7.56
C GLY A 67 6.75 -15.00 -7.15
N LYS A 68 7.27 -15.81 -8.08
CA LYS A 68 7.57 -17.22 -7.80
C LYS A 68 8.70 -17.36 -6.78
N ASP A 69 9.75 -16.57 -6.94
CA ASP A 69 10.98 -16.67 -6.14
C ASP A 69 11.16 -15.47 -5.18
N GLN A 70 10.38 -14.40 -5.42
CA GLN A 70 10.47 -13.14 -4.65
C GLN A 70 9.09 -12.55 -4.32
N ILE A 71 9.02 -11.81 -3.22
CA ILE A 71 7.93 -10.94 -2.84
C ILE A 71 8.33 -9.47 -3.04
N GLU A 72 7.45 -8.64 -3.60
CA GLU A 72 7.67 -7.22 -3.80
C GLU A 72 6.62 -6.42 -3.05
N VAL A 73 6.98 -5.80 -1.92
CA VAL A 73 6.07 -4.98 -1.09
C VAL A 73 6.40 -3.52 -1.30
N ARG A 74 5.47 -2.75 -1.90
CA ARG A 74 5.65 -1.32 -2.21
C ARG A 74 6.97 -0.98 -2.92
N GLY A 75 7.46 -1.87 -3.79
CA GLY A 75 8.70 -1.69 -4.54
C GLY A 75 9.96 -2.28 -3.88
N VAL A 76 9.88 -2.68 -2.61
CA VAL A 76 10.95 -3.43 -1.94
C VAL A 76 10.84 -4.90 -2.34
N LYS A 77 11.87 -5.43 -3.00
CA LYS A 77 11.96 -6.83 -3.39
C LYS A 77 12.67 -7.62 -2.30
N THR A 78 12.14 -8.77 -1.95
CA THR A 78 12.69 -9.67 -0.95
C THR A 78 12.52 -11.10 -1.46
N ASP A 79 13.57 -11.91 -1.39
CA ASP A 79 13.47 -13.31 -1.78
C ASP A 79 12.71 -14.12 -0.73
N TRP A 80 11.96 -15.13 -1.16
CA TRP A 80 11.19 -15.96 -0.23
C TRP A 80 12.08 -16.70 0.78
N THR A 81 13.32 -17.00 0.41
CA THR A 81 14.37 -17.62 1.24
C THR A 81 14.74 -16.78 2.47
N ASP A 82 14.49 -15.48 2.39
CA ASP A 82 14.84 -14.52 3.42
C ASP A 82 13.69 -14.28 4.40
N VAL A 83 12.48 -14.79 4.13
CA VAL A 83 11.32 -14.66 5.01
C VAL A 83 11.31 -15.82 6.00
N THR A 84 11.31 -15.51 7.30
CA THR A 84 11.34 -16.52 8.38
C THR A 84 9.99 -16.71 9.06
N GLU A 85 9.26 -15.62 9.27
CA GLU A 85 8.03 -15.62 10.07
C GLU A 85 6.94 -14.79 9.41
N VAL A 86 5.71 -15.24 9.57
CA VAL A 86 4.52 -14.50 9.14
C VAL A 86 3.55 -14.41 10.30
N GLY A 87 3.12 -13.18 10.60
CA GLY A 87 2.10 -12.94 11.61
C GLY A 87 1.19 -11.77 11.29
N ARG A 88 0.13 -11.62 12.08
CA ARG A 88 -0.73 -10.44 12.07
C ARG A 88 -0.39 -9.60 13.29
N VAL A 89 -0.30 -8.30 13.10
CA VAL A 89 -0.17 -7.33 14.18
C VAL A 89 -1.19 -6.23 14.01
N GLU A 90 -1.73 -5.76 15.13
CA GLU A 90 -2.47 -4.51 15.15
C GLU A 90 -1.47 -3.35 15.18
N THR A 91 -1.55 -2.47 14.19
CA THR A 91 -0.78 -1.22 14.16
C THR A 91 -1.71 -0.05 14.46
N THR A 92 -1.16 1.12 14.77
CA THR A 92 -1.93 2.39 14.91
C THR A 92 -2.78 2.71 13.68
N HIS A 93 -2.47 2.11 12.51
CA HIS A 93 -3.16 2.34 11.24
C HIS A 93 -4.16 1.20 10.89
N GLY A 94 -4.30 0.20 11.77
CA GLY A 94 -5.13 -0.99 11.62
C GLY A 94 -4.30 -2.28 11.54
N GLU A 95 -4.97 -3.40 11.27
CA GLU A 95 -4.34 -4.71 11.10
C GLU A 95 -3.34 -4.74 9.93
N ALA A 96 -2.16 -5.31 10.19
CA ALA A 96 -1.10 -5.50 9.22
C ALA A 96 -0.57 -6.94 9.29
N VAL A 97 -0.26 -7.53 8.13
CA VAL A 97 0.53 -8.75 8.05
C VAL A 97 2.00 -8.37 8.11
N VAL A 98 2.73 -8.95 9.04
CA VAL A 98 4.17 -8.78 9.20
C VAL A 98 4.87 -9.96 8.57
N LEU A 99 5.85 -9.68 7.72
CA LEU A 99 6.80 -10.67 7.23
C LEU A 99 8.15 -10.35 7.87
N ARG A 100 8.62 -11.20 8.76
CA ARG A 100 9.96 -11.06 9.34
C ARG A 100 10.97 -11.60 8.35
N THR A 101 12.04 -10.84 8.13
CA THR A 101 13.13 -11.26 7.24
C THR A 101 14.40 -11.55 8.03
N LYS A 102 15.31 -12.34 7.47
CA LYS A 102 16.65 -12.61 8.03
C LYS A 102 17.56 -11.38 8.01
N HIS A 103 17.18 -10.35 7.27
CA HIS A 103 17.97 -9.12 7.16
C HIS A 103 17.82 -8.29 8.45
N LYS A 104 18.96 -7.79 8.97
CA LYS A 104 19.02 -6.94 10.18
C LYS A 104 18.11 -5.71 10.13
N ASP A 105 17.74 -5.25 8.92
CA ASP A 105 16.93 -4.04 8.69
C ASP A 105 15.41 -4.30 8.48
N GLY A 106 14.91 -5.44 8.93
CA GLY A 106 13.61 -5.42 9.58
C GLY A 106 12.45 -6.11 8.89
N SER A 107 11.32 -5.95 9.56
CA SER A 107 10.05 -6.58 9.25
C SER A 107 9.31 -5.80 8.17
N ILE A 108 8.76 -6.53 7.19
CA ILE A 108 7.97 -5.94 6.13
C ILE A 108 6.51 -5.93 6.58
N LEU A 109 5.96 -4.73 6.75
CA LEU A 109 4.57 -4.52 7.15
C LEU A 109 3.67 -4.35 5.93
N ILE A 110 2.70 -5.25 5.78
CA ILE A 110 1.65 -5.20 4.76
C ILE A 110 0.33 -4.82 5.45
N PRO A 111 -0.11 -3.55 5.37
CA PRO A 111 -1.35 -3.13 6.00
C PRO A 111 -2.54 -3.73 5.25
N VAL A 112 -3.30 -4.57 5.95
CA VAL A 112 -4.44 -5.32 5.41
C VAL A 112 -5.56 -4.36 5.05
N ARG A 113 -5.74 -3.28 5.85
CA ARG A 113 -6.73 -2.22 5.61
C ARG A 113 -6.59 -1.54 4.24
N TRP A 114 -5.43 -1.66 3.58
CA TRP A 114 -5.19 -1.04 2.27
C TRP A 114 -5.62 -1.94 1.11
N LEU A 115 -5.94 -3.20 1.39
CA LEU A 115 -6.49 -4.14 0.42
C LEU A 115 -8.01 -3.92 0.27
N PRO A 116 -8.59 -4.31 -0.88
CA PRO A 116 -10.03 -4.47 -1.00
C PRO A 116 -10.57 -5.50 0.01
N PRO A 117 -11.82 -5.35 0.51
CA PRO A 117 -12.41 -6.33 1.41
C PRO A 117 -12.42 -7.73 0.80
N GLY A 118 -12.11 -8.76 1.59
CA GLY A 118 -12.04 -10.17 1.17
C GLY A 118 -10.76 -10.57 0.43
N ARG A 119 -9.83 -9.63 0.19
CA ARG A 119 -8.49 -9.94 -0.37
C ARG A 119 -7.47 -10.31 0.70
N ASP A 120 -7.80 -10.07 1.96
CA ASP A 120 -6.99 -10.38 3.14
C ASP A 120 -6.89 -11.89 3.39
N GLU A 121 -8.01 -12.62 3.36
CA GLU A 121 -8.03 -14.08 3.48
C GLU A 121 -7.32 -14.76 2.30
N GLN A 122 -7.54 -14.25 1.08
CA GLN A 122 -6.82 -14.70 -0.11
C GLN A 122 -5.33 -14.43 0.01
N LEU A 123 -4.93 -13.26 0.51
CA LEU A 123 -3.52 -12.94 0.70
C LEU A 123 -2.87 -13.87 1.72
N ALA A 124 -3.52 -14.12 2.86
CA ALA A 124 -3.00 -15.04 3.87
C ALA A 124 -2.84 -16.46 3.31
N THR A 125 -3.80 -16.92 2.50
CA THR A 125 -3.74 -18.22 1.83
C THR A 125 -2.60 -18.28 0.80
N ASP A 126 -2.49 -17.29 -0.09
CA ASP A 126 -1.43 -17.21 -1.09
C ASP A 126 -0.04 -17.10 -0.45
N LEU A 127 0.11 -16.34 0.64
CA LEU A 127 1.36 -16.24 1.40
C LEU A 127 1.73 -17.59 2.00
N ARG A 128 0.78 -18.26 2.66
CA ARG A 128 0.97 -19.59 3.25
C ARG A 128 1.40 -20.61 2.20
N GLU A 129 0.70 -20.67 1.07
CA GLU A 129 1.02 -21.61 -0.02
C GLU A 129 2.42 -21.37 -0.59
N ARG A 130 2.78 -20.11 -0.82
CA ARG A 130 4.11 -19.76 -1.39
C ARG A 130 5.25 -20.00 -0.41
N LEU A 131 5.04 -19.72 0.87
CA LEU A 131 6.04 -19.98 1.90
C LEU A 131 6.23 -21.47 2.17
N ASN A 132 5.14 -22.25 2.17
CA ASN A 132 5.21 -23.70 2.23
C ASN A 132 5.93 -24.29 1.02
N ALA A 133 5.72 -23.73 -0.17
CA ALA A 133 6.43 -24.16 -1.37
C ALA A 133 7.93 -23.78 -1.38
N ALA A 134 8.30 -22.69 -0.71
CA ALA A 134 9.69 -22.23 -0.65
C ALA A 134 10.49 -23.01 0.41
N HIS A 135 10.13 -22.93 1.70
CA HIS A 135 10.95 -23.50 2.78
C HIS A 135 10.17 -23.93 4.05
N GLY A 136 8.84 -23.76 4.09
CA GLY A 136 8.07 -23.84 5.33
C GLY A 136 8.32 -22.59 6.18
N TYR A 137 7.29 -22.10 6.87
CA TYR A 137 7.39 -20.90 7.69
C TYR A 137 6.82 -21.16 9.08
N THR A 138 7.30 -20.40 10.06
CA THR A 138 6.72 -20.39 11.40
C THR A 138 5.59 -19.37 11.46
N ILE A 139 4.39 -19.82 11.87
CA ILE A 139 3.26 -18.94 12.15
C ILE A 139 3.58 -18.17 13.44
N TRP A 140 3.62 -16.84 13.35
CA TRP A 140 3.83 -15.95 14.49
C TRP A 140 2.51 -15.26 14.86
N ASP A 141 2.00 -15.49 16.08
CA ASP A 141 0.71 -14.96 16.54
C ASP A 141 0.84 -13.58 17.22
N GLY A 142 1.80 -12.76 16.78
CA GLY A 142 1.98 -11.39 17.28
C GLY A 142 2.49 -11.26 18.73
N THR A 143 2.78 -12.37 19.41
CA THR A 143 3.02 -12.42 20.87
C THR A 143 4.35 -13.04 21.30
N ALA A 144 5.23 -13.44 20.38
CA ALA A 144 6.58 -13.85 20.79
C ALA A 144 7.43 -12.59 21.02
N GLY A 145 7.77 -12.36 22.29
CA GLY A 145 8.77 -11.38 22.70
C GLY A 145 10.07 -11.56 21.93
N GLU A 146 10.84 -10.47 21.86
CA GLU A 146 12.22 -10.46 21.40
C GLU A 146 12.90 -11.78 21.73
N ASP A 147 13.33 -12.51 20.70
CA ASP A 147 14.05 -13.75 20.87
C ASP A 147 15.14 -13.52 21.90
N ALA A 148 14.96 -14.13 23.07
CA ALA A 148 15.95 -14.20 24.11
C ALA A 148 17.24 -14.66 23.45
N ASP A 149 18.29 -13.86 23.66
CA ASP A 149 19.69 -14.22 23.45
C ASP A 149 19.90 -15.70 23.74
N ARG A 150 19.94 -16.52 22.68
CA ARG A 150 20.53 -17.85 22.75
C ARG A 150 22.00 -17.68 22.43
N ALA A 151 22.75 -17.17 23.42
CA ALA A 151 24.20 -17.31 23.44
C ALA A 151 24.52 -18.71 24.00
N GLU A 152 25.11 -19.54 23.14
CA GLU A 152 25.87 -20.73 23.54
C GLU A 152 27.20 -20.32 24.20
#